data_AF-A0A965NEQ5-F1
#
_entry.id   AF-A0A965NEQ5-F1
#
_cell.length_a   1.000
_cell.length_b   1.000
_cell.length_c   1.000
_cell.angle_alpha   90.00
_cell.angle_beta   90.00
_cell.angle_gamma   90.00
#
_symmetry.space_group_name_H-M   'P 1'
#
loop_
_entity.id
_entity.type
_entity.pdbx_description
1 polymer ?
#
loop_
_entity_poly.entity_id
_entity_poly.type
_entity_poly.pdbx_seq_one_letter_code
_entity_poly.pdbx_strand_id
1 'polypeptide(L)'
;MTRARVATTPPRLDPELTIDRMFELPAGRSFSIRGTASIQPAASDATLNRLLRIGVVGEGQIVSSTSSSRLVGSLTNGPWAAFDGNDATSWMPGFQTGPNTWVEATTKTPTTISHTDITFVNDGLHMVPTRLLLTADGGSGGSYSLDTNMKVASGVERGATQTLRISFPPLTGRKFRLSVEGFIAVTVKDRISGTQNHPPIAISEMTLGQLKPLVIATQFESKCRSDLISIDGIGVPVSVSSSTADAMAQRQIAFSSCGEKLSLSAGTHHLRSAFGVGTGINIDNIALASPSTQIAPAVAPILNLKSHWTSRWTIEAQVPKSSAGQFVAVGQSFGPGWTARLDGLDLGAPLLIDGASMGWRLPAKMSGAERLVVTWTPQGTVNIALLASLLGLLLCLGLSLGRASKSQIWLSDSRPTVLRNPGMRRPFITLGVAIAVALCVSWWYLPVSLLAVLYLFRSPSSFKNVARAIALFIVVAGGCTIAANQMHLVRSIEWPNHVPLANGMTWIALALWLVLIVATAPKLEGAIVINEGQNPTDTERRRGLNVPISAQSLTTDERDLLPLVVAPSGALRTLALLRAILVKRR
;
A
#
# COMPACT_ATOMS: atom_id res chain seq x y z
N MET A 1 5.23 23.00 0.86
CA MET A 1 4.47 22.43 -0.27
C MET A 1 5.31 21.29 -0.83
N THR A 2 4.72 20.13 -1.06
CA THR A 2 5.44 18.93 -1.50
C THR A 2 4.65 18.31 -2.64
N ARG A 3 5.32 17.85 -3.69
CA ARG A 3 4.68 16.99 -4.69
C ARG A 3 4.68 15.54 -4.24
N ALA A 4 3.64 14.79 -4.56
CA ALA A 4 3.67 13.35 -4.44
C ALA A 4 4.67 12.78 -5.45
N ARG A 5 5.63 11.97 -5.00
CA ARG A 5 6.59 11.29 -5.89
C ARG A 5 6.73 9.83 -5.53
N VAL A 6 7.01 9.01 -6.54
CA VAL A 6 7.42 7.62 -6.39
C VAL A 6 8.62 7.37 -7.31
N ALA A 7 9.47 6.41 -6.96
CA ALA A 7 10.49 5.94 -7.89
C ALA A 7 9.79 5.43 -9.18
N THR A 8 10.22 5.95 -10.33
CA THR A 8 9.63 5.57 -11.61
C THR A 8 10.15 4.20 -12.00
N THR A 9 9.38 3.15 -11.71
CA THR A 9 9.66 1.78 -12.14
C THR A 9 8.37 1.21 -12.72
N PRO A 10 8.32 0.88 -14.02
CA PRO A 10 7.10 0.40 -14.64
C PRO A 10 6.42 -0.71 -13.83
N PRO A 11 5.09 -0.65 -13.62
CA PRO A 11 4.14 0.31 -14.19
C PRO A 11 3.98 1.62 -13.40
N ARG A 12 4.76 1.84 -12.33
CA ARG A 12 4.68 3.05 -11.50
C ARG A 12 5.27 4.25 -12.24
N LEU A 13 4.43 5.27 -12.41
CA LEU A 13 4.81 6.58 -12.90
C LEU A 13 4.74 7.59 -11.77
N ASP A 14 5.43 8.70 -11.96
CA ASP A 14 5.39 9.82 -11.03
C ASP A 14 3.98 10.44 -11.03
N PRO A 15 3.24 10.40 -9.89
CA PRO A 15 1.85 10.82 -9.87
C PRO A 15 1.68 12.34 -9.96
N GLU A 16 2.72 13.12 -9.65
CA GLU A 16 2.68 14.57 -9.68
C GLU A 16 3.95 15.15 -10.33
N LEU A 17 3.82 15.55 -11.60
CA LEU A 17 4.94 16.03 -12.43
C LEU A 17 5.40 17.47 -12.12
N THR A 18 4.57 18.22 -11.40
CA THR A 18 4.82 19.62 -11.03
C THR A 18 4.08 19.96 -9.74
N ILE A 19 4.68 20.82 -8.91
CA ILE A 19 3.98 21.51 -7.83
C ILE A 19 3.18 22.63 -8.47
N ASP A 20 1.86 22.59 -8.38
CA ASP A 20 0.95 23.69 -8.75
C ASP A 20 0.01 23.93 -7.57
N ARG A 21 0.17 25.05 -6.86
CA ARG A 21 -0.52 25.35 -5.60
C ARG A 21 -0.88 26.82 -5.50
N MET A 22 -2.07 27.11 -4.99
CA MET A 22 -2.43 28.45 -4.50
C MET A 22 -2.32 28.50 -2.98
N PHE A 23 -1.88 29.63 -2.45
CA PHE A 23 -1.87 29.90 -1.01
C PHE A 23 -2.24 31.36 -0.75
N GLU A 24 -2.78 31.61 0.44
CA GLU A 24 -3.23 32.94 0.84
C GLU A 24 -2.34 33.47 1.97
N LEU A 25 -1.91 34.73 1.84
CA LEU A 25 -1.15 35.45 2.85
C LEU A 25 -2.05 36.47 3.56
N PRO A 26 -2.18 36.41 4.89
CA PRO A 26 -3.00 37.37 5.62
C PRO A 26 -2.39 38.78 5.67
N ALA A 27 -1.08 38.90 5.41
CA ALA A 27 -0.36 40.16 5.36
C ALA A 27 0.88 40.01 4.47
N GLY A 28 1.33 41.11 3.87
CA GLY A 28 2.55 41.13 3.06
C GLY A 28 3.81 40.87 3.89
N ARG A 29 4.72 40.05 3.38
CA ARG A 29 5.95 39.60 4.07
C ARG A 29 7.07 39.28 3.09
N SER A 30 8.30 39.29 3.61
CA SER A 30 9.47 38.77 2.91
C SER A 30 9.80 37.34 3.34
N PHE A 31 10.11 36.48 2.38
CA PHE A 31 10.36 35.06 2.58
C PHE A 31 11.76 34.66 2.07
N SER A 32 12.40 33.75 2.78
CA SER A 32 13.42 32.88 2.19
C SER A 32 12.76 31.64 1.60
N ILE A 33 13.24 31.22 0.43
CA ILE A 33 12.82 29.99 -0.22
C ILE A 33 13.89 28.92 -0.02
N ARG A 34 13.46 27.72 0.32
CA ARG A 34 14.30 26.53 0.41
C ARG A 34 13.49 25.30 0.03
N GLY A 35 14.14 24.19 -0.21
CA GLY A 35 13.45 22.97 -0.56
C GLY A 35 14.39 21.95 -1.16
N THR A 36 13.80 20.96 -1.82
CA THR A 36 14.55 19.89 -2.46
C THR A 36 14.14 19.70 -3.91
N ALA A 37 15.09 19.17 -4.68
CA ALA A 37 14.96 18.85 -6.08
C ALA A 37 15.58 17.47 -6.35
N SER A 38 15.27 16.89 -7.50
CA SER A 38 15.87 15.66 -8.00
C SER A 38 16.07 15.75 -9.50
N ILE A 39 17.03 14.99 -10.05
CA ILE A 39 17.22 14.90 -11.49
C ILE A 39 16.07 14.12 -12.10
N GLN A 40 15.52 14.60 -13.22
CA GLN A 40 14.43 13.94 -13.91
C GLN A 40 14.97 12.81 -14.81
N PRO A 41 14.77 11.52 -14.46
CA PRO A 41 15.24 10.40 -15.27
C PRO A 41 14.62 10.29 -16.65
N ALA A 42 13.55 11.02 -16.97
CA ALA A 42 12.93 11.07 -18.29
C ALA A 42 13.43 12.25 -19.17
N ALA A 43 14.32 13.13 -18.69
CA ALA A 43 14.85 14.24 -19.49
C ALA A 43 15.78 13.77 -20.63
N SER A 44 15.84 14.45 -21.77
CA SER A 44 16.65 13.97 -22.91
C SER A 44 18.13 13.75 -22.56
N ASP A 45 18.81 12.83 -23.24
CA ASP A 45 20.27 12.61 -23.05
C ASP A 45 21.06 13.92 -23.25
N ALA A 46 20.65 14.77 -24.20
CA ALA A 46 21.26 16.08 -24.41
C ALA A 46 21.07 17.04 -23.21
N THR A 47 19.88 17.02 -22.59
CA THR A 47 19.60 17.78 -21.36
C THR A 47 20.47 17.29 -20.22
N LEU A 48 20.56 15.96 -20.03
CA LEU A 48 21.32 15.34 -18.95
C LEU A 48 22.83 15.54 -19.14
N ASN A 49 23.34 15.42 -20.37
CA ASN A 49 24.76 15.67 -20.65
C ASN A 49 25.18 17.08 -20.25
N ARG A 50 24.35 18.08 -20.59
CA ARG A 50 24.59 19.47 -20.22
C ARG A 50 24.48 19.70 -18.72
N LEU A 51 23.44 19.15 -18.10
CA LEU A 51 23.14 19.38 -16.68
C LEU A 51 24.17 18.72 -15.75
N LEU A 52 24.49 17.45 -16.00
CA LEU A 52 25.40 16.64 -15.19
C LEU A 52 26.86 16.74 -15.64
N ARG A 53 27.15 17.57 -16.66
CA ARG A 53 28.48 17.77 -17.23
C ARG A 53 29.14 16.43 -17.62
N ILE A 54 28.37 15.63 -18.35
CA ILE A 54 28.80 14.35 -18.92
C ILE A 54 29.55 14.66 -20.20
N GLY A 55 30.84 14.30 -20.23
CA GLY A 55 31.76 14.64 -21.30
C GLY A 55 32.58 15.89 -20.99
N VAL A 56 33.90 15.71 -20.88
CA VAL A 56 34.88 16.80 -20.75
C VAL A 56 35.48 17.09 -22.13
N VAL A 57 35.78 18.36 -22.40
CA VAL A 57 36.33 18.80 -23.68
C VAL A 57 37.86 18.61 -23.70
N GLY A 58 38.31 17.38 -23.92
CA GLY A 58 39.71 17.03 -24.20
C GLY A 58 39.95 16.69 -25.68
N GLU A 59 41.20 16.72 -26.15
CA GLU A 59 41.54 16.16 -27.45
C GLU A 59 41.51 14.62 -27.42
N GLY A 60 41.01 14.01 -28.50
CA GLY A 60 40.86 12.56 -28.61
C GLY A 60 39.82 11.97 -27.64
N GLN A 61 38.92 12.79 -27.11
CA GLN A 61 37.96 12.45 -26.06
C GLN A 61 36.55 12.32 -26.63
N ILE A 62 35.76 11.36 -26.15
CA ILE A 62 34.31 11.37 -26.36
C ILE A 62 33.71 12.51 -25.50
N VAL A 63 33.04 13.47 -26.14
CA VAL A 63 32.55 14.71 -25.49
C VAL A 63 31.07 14.69 -25.15
N SER A 64 30.29 13.75 -25.71
CA SER A 64 28.90 13.49 -25.32
C SER A 64 28.43 12.17 -25.91
N SER A 65 27.37 11.60 -25.34
CA SER A 65 26.72 10.41 -25.88
C SER A 65 25.19 10.54 -25.87
N THR A 66 24.53 9.87 -26.81
CA THR A 66 23.06 9.82 -26.91
C THR A 66 22.61 8.41 -27.29
N SER A 67 21.34 8.08 -27.04
CA SER A 67 20.78 6.76 -27.36
C SER A 67 19.35 6.85 -27.87
N SER A 68 18.85 5.75 -28.44
CA SER A 68 17.44 5.63 -28.82
C SER A 68 16.50 5.70 -27.62
N SER A 69 16.94 5.13 -26.49
CA SER A 69 16.24 5.12 -25.21
C SER A 69 17.19 4.67 -24.11
N ARG A 70 16.73 4.80 -22.87
CA ARG A 70 17.40 4.25 -21.68
C ARG A 70 16.39 3.54 -20.79
N LEU A 71 16.90 2.69 -19.89
CA LEU A 71 16.10 1.98 -18.91
C LEU A 71 15.27 2.98 -18.10
N VAL A 72 13.96 2.76 -18.09
CA VAL A 72 13.00 3.70 -17.47
C VAL A 72 13.35 3.89 -16.00
N GLY A 73 13.47 5.15 -15.59
CA GLY A 73 13.76 5.51 -14.21
C GLY A 73 15.21 5.33 -13.79
N SER A 74 16.12 4.91 -14.67
CA SER A 74 17.55 4.78 -14.37
C SER A 74 18.36 5.86 -15.08
N LEU A 75 19.12 6.65 -14.30
CA LEU A 75 20.14 7.54 -14.84
C LEU A 75 21.50 6.84 -14.95
N THR A 76 21.71 5.72 -14.27
CA THR A 76 22.97 4.98 -14.33
C THR A 76 23.08 4.14 -15.60
N ASN A 77 21.97 3.84 -16.26
CA ASN A 77 21.94 3.09 -17.52
C ASN A 77 21.78 3.98 -18.77
N GLY A 78 22.17 5.25 -18.68
CA GLY A 78 22.22 6.16 -19.83
C GLY A 78 23.36 5.82 -20.80
N PRO A 79 23.42 6.48 -21.96
CA PRO A 79 24.39 6.18 -23.02
C PRO A 79 25.85 6.40 -22.61
N TRP A 80 26.12 7.21 -21.59
CA TRP A 80 27.47 7.43 -21.05
C TRP A 80 28.10 6.16 -20.46
N ALA A 81 27.29 5.26 -19.92
CA ALA A 81 27.73 4.01 -19.33
C ALA A 81 28.18 2.96 -20.37
N ALA A 82 28.18 3.29 -21.66
CA ALA A 82 28.81 2.48 -22.71
C ALA A 82 30.17 3.05 -23.14
N PHE A 83 30.58 4.19 -22.58
CA PHE A 83 31.78 4.90 -23.02
C PHE A 83 32.62 5.44 -21.87
N ASP A 84 32.28 5.15 -20.60
CA ASP A 84 32.94 5.77 -19.44
C ASP A 84 34.19 5.01 -18.96
N GLY A 85 34.50 3.87 -19.60
CA GLY A 85 35.68 3.05 -19.31
C GLY A 85 35.51 2.23 -18.03
N ASN A 86 34.28 1.94 -17.61
CA ASN A 86 33.95 1.20 -16.41
C ASN A 86 33.02 0.02 -16.73
N ASP A 87 33.61 -1.18 -16.81
CA ASP A 87 32.92 -2.44 -17.08
C ASP A 87 31.82 -2.81 -16.06
N ALA A 88 31.78 -2.14 -14.89
CA ALA A 88 30.73 -2.35 -13.89
C ALA A 88 29.44 -1.55 -14.18
N THR A 89 29.48 -0.63 -15.14
CA THR A 89 28.29 0.09 -15.61
C THR A 89 27.83 -0.48 -16.95
N SER A 90 26.62 -0.11 -17.37
CA SER A 90 26.15 -0.48 -18.72
C SER A 90 25.06 0.46 -19.19
N TRP A 91 25.13 0.86 -20.45
CA TRP A 91 23.97 1.40 -21.13
C TRP A 91 22.95 0.28 -21.34
N MET A 92 21.70 0.58 -20.99
CA MET A 92 20.56 -0.31 -21.24
C MET A 92 19.43 0.52 -21.81
N PRO A 93 18.87 0.19 -22.98
CA PRO A 93 17.71 0.88 -23.51
C PRO A 93 16.43 0.43 -22.77
N GLY A 94 15.27 0.98 -23.15
CA GLY A 94 13.99 0.60 -22.55
C GLY A 94 13.63 -0.89 -22.79
N PHE A 95 12.70 -1.43 -22.00
CA PHE A 95 12.10 -2.74 -22.29
C PHE A 95 11.35 -2.70 -23.64
N GLN A 96 11.22 -3.85 -24.30
CA GLN A 96 10.55 -4.01 -25.61
C GLN A 96 11.23 -3.22 -26.74
N THR A 97 12.54 -3.08 -26.67
CA THR A 97 13.34 -2.44 -27.70
C THR A 97 13.40 -3.29 -28.95
N GLY A 98 12.83 -2.76 -30.04
CA GLY A 98 12.82 -3.36 -31.37
C GLY A 98 14.02 -2.93 -32.24
N PRO A 99 13.93 -3.04 -33.58
CA PRO A 99 15.03 -2.80 -34.52
C PRO A 99 15.58 -1.36 -34.60
N ASN A 100 15.11 -0.44 -33.74
CA ASN A 100 15.57 0.95 -33.66
C ASN A 100 16.42 1.21 -32.40
N THR A 101 17.20 0.22 -31.98
CA THR A 101 18.03 0.30 -30.77
C THR A 101 19.43 0.78 -31.14
N TRP A 102 19.84 1.94 -30.62
CA TRP A 102 21.15 2.50 -30.96
C TRP A 102 21.75 3.32 -29.80
N VAL A 103 23.08 3.40 -29.81
CA VAL A 103 23.88 4.29 -28.96
C VAL A 103 24.91 5.04 -29.83
N GLU A 104 25.14 6.31 -29.55
CA GLU A 104 25.99 7.20 -30.35
C GLU A 104 26.96 7.98 -29.47
N ALA A 105 28.24 7.91 -29.80
CA ALA A 105 29.29 8.76 -29.24
C ALA A 105 29.55 9.95 -30.16
N THR A 106 29.85 11.10 -29.57
CA THR A 106 30.26 12.30 -30.31
C THR A 106 31.66 12.75 -29.89
N THR A 107 32.50 13.09 -30.86
CA THR A 107 33.80 13.72 -30.67
C THR A 107 33.76 15.20 -31.03
N LYS A 108 34.71 15.99 -30.50
CA LYS A 108 34.82 17.42 -30.82
C LYS A 108 35.24 17.66 -32.27
N THR A 109 36.24 16.92 -32.72
CA THR A 109 36.83 17.02 -34.06
C THR A 109 36.59 15.73 -34.84
N PRO A 110 36.47 15.80 -36.18
CA PRO A 110 36.43 14.60 -37.00
C PRO A 110 37.59 13.67 -36.66
N THR A 111 37.28 12.41 -36.39
CA THR A 111 38.24 11.39 -35.99
C THR A 111 38.10 10.22 -36.95
N THR A 112 39.21 9.53 -37.24
CA THR A 112 39.20 8.30 -38.01
C THR A 112 39.36 7.11 -37.07
N ILE A 113 38.48 6.12 -37.18
CA ILE A 113 38.55 4.86 -36.44
C ILE A 113 38.50 3.69 -37.42
N SER A 114 39.17 2.59 -37.07
CA SER A 114 39.21 1.36 -37.87
C SER A 114 39.01 0.09 -37.03
N HIS A 115 38.82 0.24 -35.73
CA HIS A 115 38.50 -0.84 -34.81
C HIS A 115 37.64 -0.36 -33.65
N THR A 116 36.89 -1.28 -33.04
CA THR A 116 36.08 -1.09 -31.83
C THR A 116 36.05 -2.39 -31.05
N ASP A 117 36.17 -2.31 -29.73
CA ASP A 117 35.86 -3.41 -28.82
C ASP A 117 34.53 -3.08 -28.14
N ILE A 118 33.56 -4.01 -28.21
CA ILE A 118 32.23 -3.84 -27.63
C ILE A 118 31.97 -4.97 -26.63
N THR A 119 31.80 -4.62 -25.37
CA THR A 119 31.49 -5.54 -24.27
C THR A 119 30.00 -5.53 -24.01
N PHE A 120 29.33 -6.63 -24.32
CA PHE A 120 27.91 -6.84 -24.01
C PHE A 120 27.76 -7.62 -22.70
N VAL A 121 26.70 -7.33 -21.93
CA VAL A 121 26.26 -8.25 -20.86
C VAL A 121 25.63 -9.47 -21.53
N ASN A 122 26.15 -10.65 -21.22
CA ASN A 122 25.69 -11.94 -21.70
C ASN A 122 25.60 -12.93 -20.52
N ASP A 123 24.57 -12.76 -19.70
CA ASP A 123 24.37 -13.47 -18.44
C ASP A 123 23.18 -14.45 -18.47
N GLY A 124 22.66 -14.73 -19.67
CA GLY A 124 21.45 -15.54 -19.87
C GLY A 124 20.13 -14.82 -19.56
N LEU A 125 20.17 -13.56 -19.11
CA LEU A 125 18.98 -12.75 -18.83
C LEU A 125 18.78 -11.63 -19.86
N HIS A 126 19.86 -11.10 -20.41
CA HIS A 126 19.81 -10.04 -21.43
C HIS A 126 19.75 -10.60 -22.86
N MET A 127 19.08 -9.88 -23.76
CA MET A 127 19.19 -10.15 -25.19
C MET A 127 20.63 -9.90 -25.65
N VAL A 128 21.08 -10.66 -26.66
CA VAL A 128 22.36 -10.44 -27.33
C VAL A 128 22.12 -10.07 -28.80
N PRO A 129 22.89 -9.14 -29.38
CA PRO A 129 22.73 -8.75 -30.77
C PRO A 129 23.14 -9.89 -31.71
N THR A 130 22.45 -10.05 -32.84
CA THR A 130 22.87 -10.92 -33.96
C THR A 130 23.49 -10.14 -35.10
N ARG A 131 23.09 -8.87 -35.25
CA ARG A 131 23.57 -7.97 -36.31
C ARG A 131 23.73 -6.55 -35.79
N LEU A 132 24.86 -5.94 -36.14
CA LEU A 132 25.23 -4.59 -35.76
C LEU A 132 25.53 -3.75 -37.00
N LEU A 133 25.19 -2.46 -36.96
CA LEU A 133 25.57 -1.46 -37.95
C LEU A 133 26.29 -0.31 -37.25
N LEU A 134 27.56 -0.10 -37.58
CA LEU A 134 28.34 1.06 -37.18
C LEU A 134 28.31 2.11 -38.29
N THR A 135 27.98 3.36 -37.97
CA THR A 135 27.98 4.47 -38.93
C THR A 135 28.74 5.66 -38.38
N ALA A 136 29.43 6.39 -39.28
CA ALA A 136 30.03 7.68 -38.98
C ALA A 136 29.22 8.82 -39.64
N ASP A 137 28.86 9.83 -38.87
CA ASP A 137 28.05 11.00 -39.29
C ASP A 137 26.78 10.63 -40.07
N GLY A 138 26.06 9.59 -39.62
CA GLY A 138 24.84 9.12 -40.29
C GLY A 138 25.09 8.40 -41.61
N GLY A 139 26.32 7.93 -41.85
CA GLY A 139 26.73 7.16 -43.03
C GLY A 139 27.61 7.95 -44.01
N SER A 140 27.63 9.29 -43.93
CA SER A 140 28.50 10.10 -44.81
C SER A 140 29.99 9.91 -44.52
N GLY A 141 30.33 9.51 -43.29
CA GLY A 141 31.68 9.14 -42.87
C GLY A 141 32.02 7.66 -43.09
N GLY A 142 31.12 6.92 -43.74
CA GLY A 142 31.17 5.48 -43.95
C GLY A 142 30.29 4.68 -42.98
N SER A 143 30.14 3.40 -43.29
CA SER A 143 29.35 2.44 -42.51
C SER A 143 29.96 1.04 -42.56
N TYR A 144 29.73 0.24 -41.51
CA TYR A 144 30.16 -1.14 -41.44
C TYR A 144 29.09 -2.01 -40.76
N SER A 145 28.66 -3.08 -41.43
CA SER A 145 27.73 -4.07 -40.87
C SER A 145 28.49 -5.33 -40.46
N LEU A 146 28.10 -5.89 -39.32
CA LEU A 146 28.69 -7.10 -38.74
C LEU A 146 27.60 -8.06 -38.27
N ASP A 147 27.73 -9.33 -38.65
CA ASP A 147 27.00 -10.43 -38.00
C ASP A 147 27.83 -10.93 -36.80
N THR A 148 27.24 -10.87 -35.61
CA THR A 148 27.99 -11.04 -34.35
C THR A 148 28.30 -12.50 -34.01
N ASN A 149 27.49 -13.42 -34.53
CA ASN A 149 27.48 -14.85 -34.17
C ASN A 149 27.40 -15.10 -32.64
N MET A 150 26.91 -14.13 -31.86
CA MET A 150 26.74 -14.29 -30.42
C MET A 150 25.64 -15.30 -30.10
N LYS A 151 25.79 -15.97 -28.95
CA LYS A 151 24.79 -16.87 -28.39
C LYS A 151 24.50 -16.44 -26.95
N VAL A 152 23.25 -16.61 -26.53
CA VAL A 152 22.86 -16.38 -25.13
C VAL A 152 23.62 -17.38 -24.25
N ALA A 153 24.35 -16.87 -23.27
CA ALA A 153 25.11 -17.69 -22.34
C ALA A 153 24.18 -18.49 -21.42
N SER A 154 24.65 -19.66 -21.00
CA SER A 154 23.93 -20.57 -20.09
C SER A 154 24.83 -21.03 -18.96
N GLY A 155 24.33 -21.09 -17.74
CA GLY A 155 25.10 -21.57 -16.57
C GLY A 155 26.19 -20.59 -16.11
N VAL A 156 26.08 -19.32 -16.47
CA VAL A 156 27.00 -18.24 -16.07
C VAL A 156 26.43 -17.41 -14.93
N GLU A 157 27.28 -16.67 -14.23
CA GLU A 157 26.88 -15.75 -13.19
C GLU A 157 26.12 -14.54 -13.77
N ARG A 158 25.25 -13.94 -12.94
CA ARG A 158 24.53 -12.72 -13.32
C ARG A 158 25.54 -11.59 -13.57
N GLY A 159 25.35 -10.85 -14.66
CA GLY A 159 26.28 -9.80 -15.07
C GLY A 159 27.53 -10.30 -15.80
N ALA A 160 27.62 -11.59 -16.15
CA ALA A 160 28.67 -12.08 -17.05
C ALA A 160 28.67 -11.28 -18.38
N THR A 161 29.85 -11.02 -18.92
CA THR A 161 30.03 -10.23 -20.15
C THR A 161 30.71 -11.02 -21.26
N GLN A 162 30.54 -10.54 -22.50
CA GLN A 162 31.26 -11.03 -23.67
C GLN A 162 31.70 -9.85 -24.55
N THR A 163 32.99 -9.79 -24.87
CA THR A 163 33.57 -8.74 -25.72
C THR A 163 33.70 -9.19 -27.17
N LEU A 164 33.19 -8.39 -28.10
CA LEU A 164 33.43 -8.49 -29.54
C LEU A 164 34.53 -7.52 -29.94
N ARG A 165 35.61 -8.02 -30.54
CA ARG A 165 36.67 -7.20 -31.12
C ARG A 165 36.47 -7.11 -32.63
N ILE A 166 36.29 -5.90 -33.14
CA ILE A 166 35.83 -5.68 -34.51
C ILE A 166 36.81 -4.74 -35.21
N SER A 167 37.30 -5.16 -36.38
CA SER A 167 38.11 -4.36 -37.30
C SER A 167 37.36 -4.12 -38.60
N PHE A 168 37.47 -2.92 -39.16
CA PHE A 168 36.70 -2.50 -40.33
C PHE A 168 37.45 -1.43 -41.15
N PRO A 169 37.06 -1.20 -42.42
CA PRO A 169 37.61 -0.11 -43.21
C PRO A 169 37.49 1.24 -42.49
N PRO A 170 38.49 2.15 -42.55
CA PRO A 170 38.47 3.38 -41.77
C PRO A 170 37.19 4.20 -41.95
N LEU A 171 36.52 4.52 -40.84
CA LEU A 171 35.36 5.41 -40.77
C LEU A 171 35.81 6.76 -40.22
N THR A 172 35.42 7.85 -40.87
CA THR A 172 35.84 9.21 -40.47
C THR A 172 34.62 10.10 -40.24
N GLY A 173 34.50 10.65 -39.03
CA GLY A 173 33.39 11.53 -38.69
C GLY A 173 33.47 12.04 -37.25
N ARG A 174 32.43 12.74 -36.81
CA ARG A 174 32.30 13.20 -35.41
C ARG A 174 31.33 12.36 -34.59
N LYS A 175 30.34 11.76 -35.23
CA LYS A 175 29.30 10.95 -34.58
C LYS A 175 29.46 9.51 -34.99
N PHE A 176 29.69 8.63 -34.02
CA PHE A 176 29.81 7.20 -34.25
C PHE A 176 28.62 6.52 -33.59
N ARG A 177 27.73 5.95 -34.42
CA ARG A 177 26.52 5.28 -33.95
C ARG A 177 26.62 3.78 -34.17
N LEU A 178 26.42 3.04 -33.10
CA LEU A 178 26.16 1.60 -33.13
C LEU A 178 24.65 1.37 -33.10
N SER A 179 24.12 0.76 -34.16
CA SER A 179 22.73 0.33 -34.26
C SER A 179 22.65 -1.19 -34.15
N VAL A 180 21.66 -1.70 -33.41
CA VAL A 180 21.39 -3.12 -33.26
C VAL A 180 20.23 -3.49 -34.18
N GLU A 181 20.55 -4.18 -35.27
CA GLU A 181 19.60 -4.51 -36.34
C GLU A 181 18.89 -5.86 -36.11
N GLY A 182 19.48 -6.71 -35.28
CA GLY A 182 18.91 -8.01 -34.92
C GLY A 182 19.36 -8.47 -33.54
N PHE A 183 18.52 -9.30 -32.90
CA PHE A 183 18.74 -9.81 -31.55
C PHE A 183 18.27 -11.26 -31.40
N ILE A 184 18.88 -11.98 -30.46
CA ILE A 184 18.32 -13.22 -29.92
C ILE A 184 17.45 -12.84 -28.72
N ALA A 185 16.14 -13.03 -28.85
CA ALA A 185 15.20 -12.73 -27.79
C ALA A 185 15.41 -13.67 -26.58
N VAL A 186 15.48 -13.08 -25.40
CA VAL A 186 15.40 -13.78 -24.11
C VAL A 186 14.05 -13.45 -23.49
N THR A 187 13.40 -14.46 -22.92
CA THR A 187 12.10 -14.29 -22.26
C THR A 187 12.25 -14.53 -20.78
N VAL A 188 11.91 -13.53 -19.98
CA VAL A 188 11.82 -13.65 -18.52
C VAL A 188 10.38 -13.44 -18.09
N LYS A 189 10.01 -14.01 -16.94
CA LYS A 189 8.69 -13.78 -16.34
C LYS A 189 8.77 -12.56 -15.43
N ASP A 190 7.92 -11.57 -15.69
CA ASP A 190 7.73 -10.43 -14.79
C ASP A 190 7.20 -10.94 -13.44
N ARG A 191 7.87 -10.58 -12.35
CA ARG A 191 7.53 -11.08 -11.00
C ARG A 191 6.25 -10.46 -10.45
N ILE A 192 5.86 -9.28 -10.92
CA ILE A 192 4.69 -8.53 -10.46
C ILE A 192 3.45 -8.97 -11.24
N SER A 193 3.48 -8.86 -12.57
CA SER A 193 2.33 -9.17 -13.43
C SER A 193 2.22 -10.66 -13.78
N GLY A 194 3.33 -11.40 -13.71
CA GLY A 194 3.41 -12.77 -14.21
C GLY A 194 3.49 -12.89 -15.74
N THR A 195 3.51 -11.77 -16.47
CA THR A 195 3.59 -11.73 -17.93
C THR A 195 5.00 -12.03 -18.41
N GLN A 196 5.13 -12.48 -19.66
CA GLN A 196 6.44 -12.58 -20.31
C GLN A 196 6.97 -11.18 -20.64
N ASN A 197 8.26 -10.98 -20.45
CA ASN A 197 8.98 -9.74 -20.79
C ASN A 197 10.30 -10.09 -21.47
N HIS A 198 10.79 -9.16 -22.29
CA HIS A 198 12.06 -9.28 -23.00
C HIS A 198 13.03 -8.22 -22.46
N PRO A 199 14.02 -8.62 -21.63
CA PRO A 199 15.03 -7.71 -21.14
C PRO A 199 15.87 -7.18 -22.31
N PRO A 200 16.20 -5.89 -22.34
CA PRO A 200 16.96 -5.32 -23.44
C PRO A 200 18.37 -5.89 -23.52
N ILE A 201 19.09 -5.57 -24.60
CA ILE A 201 20.56 -5.68 -24.61
C ILE A 201 21.16 -4.78 -23.51
N ALA A 202 22.40 -5.05 -23.13
CA ALA A 202 23.18 -4.13 -22.31
C ALA A 202 24.63 -4.07 -22.83
N ILE A 203 25.16 -2.86 -22.98
CA ILE A 203 26.55 -2.61 -23.39
C ILE A 203 27.27 -2.06 -22.19
N SER A 204 28.19 -2.84 -21.64
CA SER A 204 29.06 -2.40 -20.54
C SER A 204 30.11 -1.42 -21.02
N GLU A 205 30.72 -1.68 -22.18
CA GLU A 205 31.72 -0.78 -22.75
C GLU A 205 31.80 -0.86 -24.26
N MET A 206 32.17 0.26 -24.88
CA MET A 206 32.45 0.40 -26.31
C MET A 206 33.62 1.34 -26.53
N THR A 207 34.76 0.80 -26.95
CA THR A 207 35.93 1.61 -27.34
C THR A 207 35.82 2.02 -28.80
N LEU A 208 36.33 3.20 -29.16
CA LEU A 208 36.30 3.71 -30.54
C LEU A 208 37.71 4.07 -30.99
N GLY A 209 38.44 3.08 -31.50
CA GLY A 209 39.85 3.23 -31.83
C GLY A 209 40.69 3.67 -30.63
N GLN A 210 41.43 4.75 -30.79
CA GLN A 210 42.28 5.36 -29.74
C GLN A 210 41.57 6.48 -28.96
N LEU A 211 40.25 6.62 -29.09
CA LEU A 211 39.50 7.63 -28.34
C LEU A 211 39.49 7.30 -26.84
N LYS A 212 39.73 8.33 -26.04
CA LYS A 212 39.68 8.25 -24.57
C LYS A 212 38.23 8.10 -24.07
N PRO A 213 37.99 7.30 -23.02
CA PRO A 213 36.66 7.08 -22.44
C PRO A 213 36.05 8.37 -21.91
N LEU A 214 34.76 8.58 -22.16
CA LEU A 214 33.95 9.70 -21.69
C LEU A 214 34.12 9.94 -20.18
N VAL A 215 34.36 11.19 -19.81
CA VAL A 215 34.52 11.58 -18.41
C VAL A 215 33.25 12.23 -17.89
N ILE A 216 32.74 11.73 -16.77
CA ILE A 216 31.61 12.32 -16.03
C ILE A 216 32.18 13.17 -14.89
N ALA A 217 31.78 14.44 -14.80
CA ALA A 217 32.17 15.27 -13.68
C ALA A 217 31.68 14.68 -12.34
N THR A 218 32.50 14.71 -11.30
CA THR A 218 32.13 14.17 -9.97
C THR A 218 31.08 15.02 -9.25
N GLN A 219 30.93 16.28 -9.67
CA GLN A 219 29.94 17.22 -9.17
C GLN A 219 29.26 17.95 -10.32
N PHE A 220 28.01 18.34 -10.08
CA PHE A 220 27.28 19.23 -10.98
C PHE A 220 26.71 20.43 -10.21
N GLU A 221 26.55 21.53 -10.93
CA GLU A 221 25.90 22.75 -10.46
C GLU A 221 25.06 23.32 -11.60
N SER A 222 23.77 23.57 -11.35
CA SER A 222 22.85 24.09 -12.36
C SER A 222 23.08 25.56 -12.70
N LYS A 223 23.92 26.26 -11.91
CA LYS A 223 23.92 27.73 -11.75
C LYS A 223 22.52 28.23 -11.35
N CYS A 224 22.39 29.55 -11.26
CA CYS A 224 21.10 30.18 -10.97
C CYS A 224 20.14 30.07 -12.15
N ARG A 225 18.96 29.52 -11.87
CA ARG A 225 17.91 29.25 -12.84
C ARG A 225 16.57 29.80 -12.36
N SER A 226 15.97 30.66 -13.16
CA SER A 226 14.65 31.26 -12.91
C SER A 226 13.50 30.50 -13.58
N ASP A 227 13.80 29.45 -14.33
CA ASP A 227 12.84 28.63 -15.08
C ASP A 227 12.40 27.36 -14.32
N LEU A 228 12.80 27.20 -13.05
CA LEU A 228 12.49 26.03 -12.24
C LEU A 228 11.26 26.22 -11.34
N ILE A 229 11.11 27.41 -10.75
CA ILE A 229 10.05 27.78 -9.83
C ILE A 229 9.53 29.15 -10.26
N SER A 230 8.21 29.32 -10.25
CA SER A 230 7.56 30.61 -10.47
C SER A 230 6.53 30.87 -9.38
N ILE A 231 6.41 32.14 -8.98
CA ILE A 231 5.34 32.62 -8.11
C ILE A 231 4.68 33.79 -8.84
N ASP A 232 3.36 33.70 -9.05
CA ASP A 232 2.56 34.64 -9.84
C ASP A 232 3.12 34.87 -11.25
N GLY A 233 3.67 33.80 -11.84
CA GLY A 233 4.31 33.83 -13.16
C GLY A 233 5.73 34.41 -13.19
N ILE A 234 6.24 34.92 -12.06
CA ILE A 234 7.59 35.47 -11.96
C ILE A 234 8.56 34.36 -11.53
N GLY A 235 9.61 34.14 -12.34
CA GLY A 235 10.63 33.14 -12.07
C GLY A 235 11.45 33.46 -10.82
N VAL A 236 11.55 32.49 -9.90
CA VAL A 236 12.35 32.60 -8.67
C VAL A 236 13.70 31.92 -8.91
N PRO A 237 14.81 32.68 -8.95
CA PRO A 237 16.12 32.12 -9.29
C PRO A 237 16.65 31.25 -8.15
N VAL A 238 16.87 29.96 -8.47
CA VAL A 238 17.44 28.97 -7.55
C VAL A 238 18.57 28.20 -8.22
N SER A 239 19.49 27.66 -7.44
CA SER A 239 20.56 26.76 -7.90
C SER A 239 20.48 25.41 -7.20
N VAL A 240 20.90 24.37 -7.92
CA VAL A 240 20.99 22.99 -7.43
C VAL A 240 22.41 22.51 -7.66
N SER A 241 23.05 22.00 -6.60
CA SER A 241 24.40 21.45 -6.64
C SER A 241 24.48 20.18 -5.81
N SER A 242 25.13 19.15 -6.33
CA SER A 242 25.40 17.91 -5.60
C SER A 242 26.54 17.12 -6.24
N SER A 243 26.89 15.99 -5.64
CA SER A 243 27.69 15.00 -6.35
C SER A 243 26.87 14.43 -7.50
N THR A 244 27.53 14.15 -8.63
CA THR A 244 26.85 13.54 -9.78
C THR A 244 26.35 12.13 -9.44
N ALA A 245 27.04 11.43 -8.54
CA ALA A 245 26.59 10.14 -8.01
C ALA A 245 25.23 10.24 -7.30
N ASP A 246 25.06 11.23 -6.40
CA ASP A 246 23.77 11.47 -5.72
C ASP A 246 22.67 11.87 -6.70
N ALA A 247 23.04 12.67 -7.71
CA ALA A 247 22.16 13.12 -8.78
C ALA A 247 21.65 11.94 -9.62
N MET A 248 22.56 11.05 -10.05
CA MET A 248 22.24 9.84 -10.81
C MET A 248 21.45 8.81 -9.98
N ALA A 249 21.70 8.75 -8.67
CA ALA A 249 20.91 7.97 -7.74
C ALA A 249 19.54 8.60 -7.39
N GLN A 250 19.19 9.75 -7.98
CA GLN A 250 17.94 10.49 -7.75
C GLN A 250 17.67 10.79 -6.28
N ARG A 251 18.75 11.05 -5.51
CA ARG A 251 18.62 11.53 -4.14
C ARG A 251 17.97 12.91 -4.13
N GLN A 252 17.34 13.25 -3.01
CA GLN A 252 16.85 14.60 -2.81
C GLN A 252 18.03 15.54 -2.58
N ILE A 253 18.12 16.56 -3.41
CA ILE A 253 19.18 17.57 -3.39
C ILE A 253 18.56 18.87 -2.91
N ALA A 254 19.12 19.49 -1.88
CA ALA A 254 18.68 20.81 -1.45
C ALA A 254 19.01 21.85 -2.53
N PHE A 255 18.07 22.75 -2.82
CA PHE A 255 18.34 23.90 -3.67
C PHE A 255 18.57 25.16 -2.83
N SER A 256 19.38 26.07 -3.36
CA SER A 256 19.68 27.37 -2.75
C SER A 256 19.01 28.49 -3.53
N SER A 257 18.58 29.53 -2.83
CA SER A 257 18.13 30.77 -3.49
C SER A 257 19.33 31.55 -3.99
N CYS A 258 19.21 32.13 -5.18
CA CYS A 258 20.26 32.94 -5.81
C CYS A 258 20.08 34.45 -5.63
N GLY A 259 18.89 34.89 -5.26
CA GLY A 259 18.52 36.31 -5.23
C GLY A 259 18.24 36.82 -3.83
N GLU A 260 17.72 38.04 -3.78
CA GLU A 260 17.20 38.61 -2.55
C GLU A 260 15.97 37.84 -2.03
N LYS A 261 15.55 38.17 -0.81
CA LYS A 261 14.34 37.61 -0.21
C LYS A 261 13.14 37.93 -1.08
N LEU A 262 12.24 36.96 -1.23
CA LEU A 262 11.01 37.10 -1.98
C LEU A 262 10.00 37.93 -1.19
N SER A 263 9.60 39.10 -1.69
CA SER A 263 8.53 39.91 -1.11
C SER A 263 7.19 39.59 -1.77
N LEU A 264 6.21 39.18 -0.96
CA LEU A 264 4.84 38.90 -1.39
C LEU A 264 3.86 39.80 -0.63
N SER A 265 2.82 40.28 -1.31
CA SER A 265 1.77 41.09 -0.72
C SER A 265 0.81 40.24 0.14
N ALA A 266 -0.18 40.87 0.76
CA ALA A 266 -1.34 40.14 1.26
C ALA A 266 -2.17 39.63 0.07
N GLY A 267 -2.91 38.53 0.27
CA GLY A 267 -3.80 37.95 -0.74
C GLY A 267 -3.33 36.59 -1.26
N THR A 268 -3.96 36.15 -2.37
CA THR A 268 -3.70 34.86 -2.99
C THR A 268 -2.51 34.92 -3.93
N HIS A 269 -1.61 33.94 -3.80
CA HIS A 269 -0.44 33.77 -4.66
C HIS A 269 -0.46 32.37 -5.27
N HIS A 270 0.03 32.26 -6.50
CA HIS A 270 0.11 31.02 -7.26
C HIS A 270 1.56 30.57 -7.41
N LEU A 271 1.89 29.41 -6.87
CA LEU A 271 3.21 28.80 -6.97
C LEU A 271 3.18 27.64 -7.97
N ARG A 272 4.14 27.64 -8.91
CA ARG A 272 4.32 26.56 -9.88
C ARG A 272 5.78 26.15 -10.03
N SER A 273 6.07 24.86 -10.13
CA SER A 273 7.36 24.36 -10.61
C SER A 273 7.31 23.97 -12.10
N ALA A 274 8.43 24.02 -12.80
CA ALA A 274 8.50 23.53 -14.18
C ALA A 274 8.39 22.00 -14.26
N PHE A 275 7.96 21.50 -15.42
CA PHE A 275 8.01 20.08 -15.73
C PHE A 275 9.47 19.64 -15.88
N GLY A 276 9.91 18.70 -15.04
CA GLY A 276 11.31 18.28 -15.02
C GLY A 276 11.82 17.68 -16.34
N VAL A 277 10.92 17.15 -17.19
CA VAL A 277 11.30 16.54 -18.47
C VAL A 277 11.93 17.54 -19.43
N GLY A 278 11.51 18.82 -19.35
CA GLY A 278 12.10 19.90 -20.15
C GLY A 278 13.36 20.48 -19.51
N THR A 279 13.39 20.58 -18.18
CA THR A 279 14.46 21.27 -17.44
C THR A 279 15.61 20.37 -17.00
N GLY A 280 15.41 19.06 -16.97
CA GLY A 280 16.29 18.08 -16.33
C GLY A 280 16.13 17.97 -14.81
N ILE A 281 15.33 18.83 -14.17
CA ILE A 281 15.23 18.94 -12.70
C ILE A 281 13.77 18.97 -12.29
N ASN A 282 13.38 18.04 -11.42
CA ASN A 282 12.11 18.10 -10.69
C ASN A 282 12.30 18.91 -9.39
N ILE A 283 11.36 19.77 -9.05
CA ILE A 283 11.29 20.38 -7.71
C ILE A 283 10.35 19.53 -6.85
N ASP A 284 10.87 18.97 -5.75
CA ASP A 284 10.15 17.98 -4.93
C ASP A 284 9.41 18.60 -3.75
N ASN A 285 10.02 19.61 -3.12
CA ASN A 285 9.43 20.35 -2.03
C ASN A 285 9.88 21.80 -2.10
N ILE A 286 8.98 22.70 -1.69
CA ILE A 286 9.26 24.12 -1.49
C ILE A 286 8.73 24.53 -0.11
N ALA A 287 9.58 25.21 0.65
CA ALA A 287 9.24 25.88 1.90
C ALA A 287 9.56 27.38 1.78
N LEU A 288 8.56 28.20 2.10
CA LEU A 288 8.69 29.63 2.25
C LEU A 288 8.75 29.96 3.75
N ALA A 289 9.85 30.53 4.20
CA ALA A 289 10.05 30.91 5.59
C ALA A 289 10.12 32.44 5.71
N SER A 290 9.19 33.04 6.45
CA SER A 290 9.32 34.43 6.87
C SER A 290 10.03 34.47 8.23
N PRO A 291 10.88 35.48 8.51
CA PRO A 291 11.45 35.63 9.84
C PRO A 291 10.31 35.79 10.86
N SER A 292 10.30 34.96 11.90
CA SER A 292 9.44 35.23 13.06
C SER A 292 10.19 36.19 14.00
N THR A 293 9.46 37.13 14.59
CA THR A 293 9.97 37.96 15.70
C THR A 293 10.12 37.17 17.01
N GLN A 294 9.63 35.93 17.06
CA GLN A 294 9.78 35.00 18.19
C GLN A 294 10.35 33.67 17.69
N ILE A 295 11.62 33.42 18.00
CA ILE A 295 12.17 32.06 17.94
C ILE A 295 11.60 31.33 19.16
N ALA A 296 10.60 30.50 18.95
CA ALA A 296 10.21 29.54 19.98
C ALA A 296 11.43 28.63 20.23
N PRO A 297 11.88 28.44 21.48
CA PRO A 297 12.96 27.52 21.78
C PRO A 297 12.66 26.14 21.19
N ALA A 298 13.66 25.48 20.59
CA ALA A 298 13.52 24.10 20.20
C ALA A 298 13.26 23.26 21.46
N VAL A 299 12.07 22.69 21.57
CA VAL A 299 11.75 21.84 22.72
C VAL A 299 12.29 20.46 22.45
N ALA A 300 13.16 19.98 23.35
CA ALA A 300 13.56 18.59 23.39
C ALA A 300 12.38 17.77 23.94
N PRO A 301 11.77 16.87 23.14
CA PRO A 301 10.75 15.97 23.64
C PRO A 301 11.34 15.09 24.75
N ILE A 302 10.56 14.85 25.82
CA ILE A 302 10.87 13.73 26.72
C ILE A 302 10.47 12.46 25.96
N LEU A 303 11.46 11.85 25.31
CA LEU A 303 11.28 10.62 24.55
C LEU A 303 11.22 9.42 25.50
N ASN A 304 10.32 8.48 25.20
CA ASN A 304 10.27 7.14 25.78
C ASN A 304 9.86 7.10 27.26
N LEU A 305 8.69 7.66 27.58
CA LEU A 305 8.03 7.29 28.84
C LEU A 305 7.90 5.76 28.88
N LYS A 306 8.44 5.13 29.92
CA LYS A 306 8.25 3.69 30.12
C LYS A 306 6.76 3.43 30.33
N SER A 307 6.17 2.72 29.38
CA SER A 307 4.79 2.28 29.42
C SER A 307 4.73 0.77 29.22
N HIS A 308 3.65 0.16 29.68
CA HIS A 308 3.34 -1.23 29.39
C HIS A 308 1.84 -1.39 29.19
N TRP A 309 1.47 -2.44 28.46
CA TRP A 309 0.07 -2.85 28.35
C TRP A 309 -0.29 -3.72 29.55
N THR A 310 -1.31 -3.33 30.30
CA THR A 310 -1.87 -4.19 31.36
C THR A 310 -2.95 -5.12 30.82
N SER A 311 -3.52 -4.79 29.65
CA SER A 311 -4.42 -5.64 28.87
C SER A 311 -4.37 -5.22 27.39
N ARG A 312 -5.14 -5.86 26.50
CA ARG A 312 -5.22 -5.44 25.09
C ARG A 312 -5.87 -4.08 24.85
N TRP A 313 -6.40 -3.43 25.88
CA TRP A 313 -7.14 -2.17 25.79
C TRP A 313 -6.77 -1.16 26.89
N THR A 314 -5.74 -1.46 27.70
CA THR A 314 -5.27 -0.56 28.77
C THR A 314 -3.74 -0.45 28.73
N ILE A 315 -3.27 0.80 28.69
CA ILE A 315 -1.86 1.16 28.76
C ILE A 315 -1.62 1.89 30.08
N GLU A 316 -0.49 1.61 30.71
CA GLU A 316 -0.05 2.33 31.89
C GLU A 316 1.37 2.87 31.71
N ALA A 317 1.62 4.07 32.22
CA ALA A 317 2.92 4.71 32.19
C ALA A 317 3.16 5.54 33.45
N GLN A 318 4.43 5.71 33.84
CA GLN A 318 4.79 6.67 34.88
C GLN A 318 5.22 7.99 34.24
N VAL A 319 4.48 9.06 34.51
CA VAL A 319 4.77 10.39 33.95
C VAL A 319 5.58 11.18 34.99
N PRO A 320 6.81 11.63 34.66
CA PRO A 320 7.62 12.38 35.61
C PRO A 320 7.06 13.79 35.82
N LYS A 321 7.32 14.36 37.01
CA LYS A 321 6.92 15.72 37.38
C LYS A 321 7.35 16.80 36.38
N SER A 322 8.50 16.60 35.73
CA SER A 322 9.04 17.50 34.71
C SER A 322 8.15 17.65 33.47
N SER A 323 7.20 16.73 33.26
CA SER A 323 6.24 16.76 32.16
C SER A 323 5.01 17.64 32.42
N ALA A 324 4.92 18.29 33.59
CA ALA A 324 3.80 19.17 33.93
C ALA A 324 3.56 20.24 32.84
N GLY A 325 2.30 20.41 32.43
CA GLY A 325 1.88 21.38 31.41
C GLY A 325 2.18 20.98 29.95
N GLN A 326 2.83 19.85 29.72
CA GLN A 326 3.13 19.32 28.39
C GLN A 326 1.98 18.43 27.86
N PHE A 327 2.05 18.00 26.61
CA PHE A 327 1.14 16.99 26.05
C PHE A 327 1.81 15.62 26.04
N VAL A 328 1.08 14.58 26.46
CA VAL A 328 1.49 13.19 26.29
C VAL A 328 0.86 12.62 25.03
N ALA A 329 1.66 12.04 24.12
CA ALA A 329 1.18 11.32 22.95
C ALA A 329 1.38 9.80 23.14
N VAL A 330 0.33 9.01 22.87
CA VAL A 330 0.27 7.58 23.25
C VAL A 330 0.71 6.64 22.11
N GLY A 331 1.02 7.18 20.94
CA GLY A 331 1.47 6.39 19.78
C GLY A 331 0.38 5.45 19.23
N GLN A 332 -0.87 5.70 19.59
CA GLN A 332 -2.06 5.00 19.10
C GLN A 332 -2.88 5.94 18.24
N SER A 333 -3.54 5.39 17.20
CA SER A 333 -4.40 6.17 16.32
C SER A 333 -5.51 6.88 17.08
N PHE A 334 -5.75 8.15 16.76
CA PHE A 334 -6.81 8.94 17.38
C PHE A 334 -8.19 8.25 17.32
N GLY A 335 -8.88 8.21 18.45
CA GLY A 335 -10.26 7.73 18.53
C GLY A 335 -10.95 8.21 19.81
N PRO A 336 -12.23 8.64 19.75
CA PRO A 336 -12.93 9.22 20.89
C PRO A 336 -13.26 8.23 22.02
N GLY A 337 -13.11 6.92 21.79
CA GLY A 337 -13.34 5.89 22.82
C GLY A 337 -12.21 5.74 23.84
N TRP A 338 -11.06 6.38 23.60
CA TRP A 338 -9.94 6.38 24.54
C TRP A 338 -10.14 7.42 25.63
N THR A 339 -9.86 7.02 26.87
CA THR A 339 -9.87 7.90 28.05
C THR A 339 -8.54 7.79 28.77
N ALA A 340 -8.07 8.88 29.39
CA ALA A 340 -6.85 8.89 30.17
C ALA A 340 -7.09 9.43 31.58
N ARG A 341 -6.50 8.78 32.57
CA ARG A 341 -6.49 9.24 33.97
C ARG A 341 -5.05 9.34 34.48
N LEU A 342 -4.73 10.42 35.20
CA LEU A 342 -3.44 10.64 35.85
C LEU A 342 -3.64 10.63 37.37
N ASP A 343 -3.17 9.58 38.06
CA ASP A 343 -3.47 9.31 39.48
C ASP A 343 -4.96 9.49 39.84
N GLY A 344 -5.82 9.01 38.94
CA GLY A 344 -7.28 9.08 39.08
C GLY A 344 -7.93 10.36 38.53
N LEU A 345 -7.17 11.41 38.25
CA LEU A 345 -7.67 12.62 37.60
C LEU A 345 -7.97 12.36 36.12
N ASP A 346 -9.22 12.57 35.70
CA ASP A 346 -9.60 12.50 34.29
C ASP A 346 -8.97 13.65 33.49
N LEU A 347 -8.22 13.31 32.44
CA LEU A 347 -7.58 14.27 31.55
C LEU A 347 -8.52 14.79 30.44
N GLY A 348 -9.75 14.28 30.39
CA GLY A 348 -10.78 14.68 29.45
C GLY A 348 -10.68 13.99 28.09
N ALA A 349 -11.28 14.62 27.07
CA ALA A 349 -11.32 14.07 25.72
C ALA A 349 -9.92 14.00 25.09
N PRO A 350 -9.61 12.95 24.31
CA PRO A 350 -8.34 12.84 23.60
C PRO A 350 -8.20 13.98 22.58
N LEU A 351 -6.96 14.41 22.38
CA LEU A 351 -6.54 15.39 21.40
C LEU A 351 -5.80 14.69 20.26
N LEU A 352 -5.92 15.22 19.05
CA LEU A 352 -5.12 14.81 17.90
C LEU A 352 -3.74 15.47 18.01
N ILE A 353 -2.71 14.68 18.25
CA ILE A 353 -1.31 15.10 18.34
C ILE A 353 -0.57 14.61 17.08
N ASP A 354 0.25 15.48 16.50
CA ASP A 354 1.06 15.21 15.30
C ASP A 354 0.26 14.67 14.10
N GLY A 355 -1.02 15.04 14.02
CA GLY A 355 -1.90 14.70 12.89
C GLY A 355 -2.36 13.25 12.79
N ALA A 356 -1.95 12.36 13.70
CA ALA A 356 -2.35 10.95 13.68
C ALA A 356 -2.51 10.32 15.07
N SER A 357 -1.63 10.69 16.01
CA SER A 357 -1.59 10.11 17.35
C SER A 357 -2.66 10.72 18.24
N MET A 358 -3.15 9.96 19.22
CA MET A 358 -3.91 10.53 20.32
C MET A 358 -3.00 11.02 21.45
N GLY A 359 -3.49 12.01 22.19
CA GLY A 359 -2.82 12.45 23.39
C GLY A 359 -3.70 13.30 24.31
N TRP A 360 -3.12 13.73 25.41
CA TRP A 360 -3.78 14.58 26.41
C TRP A 360 -2.85 15.66 26.91
N ARG A 361 -3.42 16.78 27.33
CA ARG A 361 -2.66 17.81 28.05
C ARG A 361 -2.51 17.39 29.51
N LEU A 362 -1.28 17.36 29.99
CA LEU A 362 -0.99 17.10 31.39
C LEU A 362 -1.30 18.35 32.24
N PRO A 363 -1.64 18.18 33.54
CA PRO A 363 -1.87 19.29 34.45
C PRO A 363 -0.68 20.24 34.49
N ALA A 364 -0.95 21.55 34.62
CA ALA A 364 0.10 22.58 34.63
C ALA A 364 1.07 22.47 35.82
N LYS A 365 0.65 21.78 36.89
CA LYS A 365 1.47 21.46 38.06
C LYS A 365 1.24 20.00 38.42
N MET A 366 2.32 19.29 38.69
CA MET A 366 2.31 17.90 39.19
C MET A 366 3.08 17.87 40.51
N SER A 367 2.62 17.05 41.45
CA SER A 367 3.20 16.99 42.80
C SER A 367 4.47 16.13 42.82
N GLY A 368 4.47 15.06 42.02
CA GLY A 368 5.54 14.09 41.84
C GLY A 368 5.47 13.44 40.47
N ALA A 369 6.08 12.26 40.34
CA ALA A 369 5.78 11.39 39.21
C ALA A 369 4.40 10.75 39.44
N GLU A 370 3.53 10.77 38.45
CA GLU A 370 2.13 10.36 38.57
C GLU A 370 1.81 9.24 37.57
N ARG A 371 0.95 8.29 37.92
CA ARG A 371 0.60 7.12 37.09
C ARG A 371 -0.46 7.52 36.07
N LEU A 372 -0.11 7.42 34.79
CA LEU A 372 -1.03 7.58 33.67
C LEU A 372 -1.65 6.23 33.32
N VAL A 373 -2.97 6.15 33.28
CA VAL A 373 -3.73 4.99 32.82
C VAL A 373 -4.58 5.42 31.63
N VAL A 374 -4.36 4.79 30.48
CA VAL A 374 -5.08 5.06 29.23
C VAL A 374 -5.88 3.82 28.87
N THR A 375 -7.18 3.96 28.62
CA THR A 375 -8.10 2.83 28.44
C THR A 375 -9.03 3.04 27.26
N TRP A 376 -9.22 2.00 26.44
CA TRP A 376 -10.26 1.95 25.43
C TRP A 376 -11.58 1.50 26.06
N THR A 377 -12.42 2.48 26.38
CA THR A 377 -13.68 2.26 27.11
C THR A 377 -14.75 1.45 26.35
N PRO A 378 -14.85 1.50 25.00
CA PRO A 378 -15.84 0.68 24.27
C PRO A 378 -15.69 -0.83 24.47
N GLN A 379 -14.52 -1.30 24.90
CA GLN A 379 -14.31 -2.73 25.18
C GLN A 379 -15.30 -3.27 26.23
N GLY A 380 -15.71 -2.46 27.20
CA GLY A 380 -16.71 -2.88 28.21
C GLY A 380 -18.03 -3.29 27.58
N THR A 381 -18.54 -2.48 26.65
CA THR A 381 -19.77 -2.78 25.88
C THR A 381 -19.61 -4.05 25.05
N VAL A 382 -18.45 -4.22 24.40
CA VAL A 382 -18.14 -5.44 23.63
C VAL A 382 -18.14 -6.67 24.54
N ASN A 383 -17.54 -6.59 25.73
CA ASN A 383 -17.51 -7.70 26.68
C ASN A 383 -18.93 -8.10 27.14
N ILE A 384 -19.81 -7.13 27.38
CA ILE A 384 -21.22 -7.40 27.71
C ILE A 384 -21.93 -8.10 26.55
N ALA A 385 -21.72 -7.64 25.31
CA ALA A 385 -22.32 -8.26 24.13
C ALA A 385 -21.81 -9.69 23.91
N LEU A 386 -20.52 -9.94 24.14
CA LEU A 386 -19.93 -11.28 24.07
C LEU A 386 -20.51 -12.21 25.14
N LEU A 387 -20.69 -11.72 26.37
CA LEU A 387 -21.32 -12.50 27.45
C LEU A 387 -22.77 -12.84 27.11
N ALA A 388 -23.55 -11.87 26.62
CA ALA A 388 -24.92 -12.10 26.18
C ALA A 388 -24.99 -13.13 25.05
N SER A 389 -24.04 -13.10 24.11
CA SER A 389 -23.93 -14.07 23.02
C SER A 389 -23.60 -15.47 23.54
N LEU A 390 -22.68 -15.58 24.50
CA LEU A 390 -22.34 -16.86 25.16
C LEU A 390 -23.56 -17.44 25.89
N LEU A 391 -24.29 -16.63 26.64
CA LEU A 391 -25.52 -17.05 27.32
C LEU A 391 -26.58 -17.51 26.32
N GLY A 392 -26.73 -16.81 25.19
CA GLY A 392 -27.59 -17.24 24.08
C GLY A 392 -27.19 -18.60 23.52
N LEU A 393 -25.88 -18.83 23.30
CA LEU A 393 -25.37 -20.11 22.82
C LEU A 393 -25.61 -21.24 23.83
N LEU A 394 -25.37 -21.00 25.12
CA LEU A 394 -25.63 -21.97 26.18
C LEU A 394 -27.12 -22.31 26.30
N LEU A 395 -28.01 -21.32 26.11
CA LEU A 395 -29.44 -21.55 26.03
C LEU A 395 -29.80 -22.44 24.84
N CYS A 396 -29.27 -22.16 23.65
CA CYS A 396 -29.46 -23.01 22.47
C CYS A 396 -28.94 -24.43 22.71
N LEU A 397 -27.77 -24.59 23.32
CA LEU A 397 -27.18 -25.87 23.62
C LEU A 397 -28.01 -26.65 24.66
N GLY A 398 -28.46 -25.98 25.72
CA GLY A 398 -29.34 -26.55 26.73
C GLY A 398 -30.67 -27.03 26.14
N LEU A 399 -31.24 -26.27 25.21
CA LEU A 399 -32.44 -26.68 24.47
C LEU A 399 -32.17 -27.86 23.52
N SER A 400 -30.96 -27.99 22.96
CA SER A 400 -30.60 -29.11 22.07
C SER A 400 -30.21 -30.40 22.79
N LEU A 401 -29.57 -30.30 23.97
CA LEU A 401 -29.09 -31.44 24.76
C LEU A 401 -30.08 -31.85 25.86
N GLY A 402 -30.99 -30.96 26.24
CA GLY A 402 -32.10 -31.29 27.11
C GLY A 402 -32.83 -32.47 26.52
N ARG A 403 -32.82 -33.61 27.23
CA ARG A 403 -33.68 -34.73 26.89
C ARG A 403 -35.09 -34.17 26.88
N ALA A 404 -35.71 -34.11 25.69
CA ALA A 404 -37.16 -34.05 25.61
C ALA A 404 -37.64 -35.13 26.59
N SER A 405 -38.44 -34.72 27.58
CA SER A 405 -39.02 -35.65 28.55
C SER A 405 -39.43 -36.89 27.77
N LYS A 406 -38.92 -38.06 28.17
CA LYS A 406 -39.28 -39.33 27.53
C LYS A 406 -40.77 -39.54 27.75
N SER A 407 -41.58 -38.89 26.93
CA SER A 407 -42.96 -39.24 26.76
C SER A 407 -42.89 -40.61 26.09
N GLN A 408 -43.26 -41.65 26.83
CA GLN A 408 -43.58 -42.97 26.28
C GLN A 408 -44.82 -42.82 25.38
N ILE A 409 -44.67 -42.09 24.28
CA ILE A 409 -45.68 -42.03 23.24
C ILE A 409 -45.31 -43.17 22.32
N TRP A 410 -46.00 -44.29 22.51
CA TRP A 410 -46.12 -45.33 21.53
C TRP A 410 -46.28 -44.71 20.14
N LEU A 411 -45.33 -44.99 19.25
CA LEU A 411 -45.50 -44.75 17.82
C LEU A 411 -46.55 -45.75 17.31
N SER A 412 -47.83 -45.44 17.57
CA SER A 412 -48.87 -45.86 16.64
C SER A 412 -48.70 -45.04 15.37
N ASP A 413 -48.88 -45.70 14.23
CA ASP A 413 -48.61 -45.30 12.85
C ASP A 413 -49.27 -43.97 12.45
N SER A 414 -48.81 -42.88 13.06
CA SER A 414 -49.37 -41.55 12.95
C SER A 414 -48.59 -40.81 11.89
N ARG A 415 -49.16 -40.80 10.68
CA ARG A 415 -48.87 -39.79 9.66
C ARG A 415 -48.70 -38.43 10.35
N PRO A 416 -47.70 -37.61 10.02
CA PRO A 416 -47.46 -36.35 10.71
C PRO A 416 -48.65 -35.42 10.48
N THR A 417 -49.62 -35.44 11.39
CA THR A 417 -50.72 -34.48 11.46
C THR A 417 -50.18 -33.20 12.08
N VAL A 418 -49.22 -32.58 11.40
CA VAL A 418 -48.59 -31.32 11.79
C VAL A 418 -49.43 -30.19 11.18
N LEU A 419 -49.85 -29.24 12.04
CA LEU A 419 -50.59 -28.00 11.74
C LEU A 419 -52.12 -28.05 11.67
N ARG A 420 -52.81 -28.85 12.48
CA ARG A 420 -54.26 -28.68 12.71
C ARG A 420 -54.63 -28.47 14.18
N ASN A 421 -53.77 -27.82 14.97
CA ASN A 421 -54.19 -27.34 16.28
C ASN A 421 -53.78 -25.86 16.47
N PRO A 422 -54.73 -24.91 16.31
CA PRO A 422 -54.47 -23.47 16.30
C PRO A 422 -54.38 -22.92 17.73
N GLY A 423 -53.46 -23.46 18.53
CA GLY A 423 -53.12 -22.84 19.81
C GLY A 423 -52.49 -21.48 19.52
N MET A 424 -53.20 -20.40 19.88
CA MET A 424 -52.88 -18.99 19.55
C MET A 424 -51.41 -18.60 19.75
N ARG A 425 -50.67 -19.28 20.65
CA ARG A 425 -49.26 -18.97 21.00
C ARG A 425 -48.21 -19.33 19.95
N ARG A 426 -48.42 -20.36 19.12
CA ARG A 426 -47.41 -20.83 18.14
C ARG A 426 -47.13 -19.86 16.98
N PRO A 427 -48.14 -19.29 16.31
CA PRO A 427 -47.89 -18.34 15.23
C PRO A 427 -47.14 -17.08 15.69
N PHE A 428 -47.42 -16.60 16.91
CA PHE A 428 -46.70 -15.45 17.46
C PHE A 428 -45.23 -15.77 17.79
N ILE A 429 -44.90 -16.98 18.25
CA ILE A 429 -43.51 -17.38 18.52
C ILE A 429 -42.73 -17.51 17.19
N THR A 430 -43.30 -18.19 16.19
CA THR A 430 -42.66 -18.32 14.86
C THR A 430 -42.46 -16.96 14.20
N LEU A 431 -43.44 -16.06 14.30
CA LEU A 431 -43.36 -14.69 13.81
C LEU A 431 -42.30 -13.87 14.58
N GLY A 432 -42.26 -14.00 15.91
CA GLY A 432 -41.27 -13.31 16.76
C GLY A 432 -39.83 -13.75 16.47
N VAL A 433 -39.59 -15.05 16.28
CA VAL A 433 -38.27 -15.58 15.91
C VAL A 433 -37.89 -15.12 14.50
N ALA A 434 -38.81 -15.13 13.54
CA ALA A 434 -38.54 -14.66 12.18
C ALA A 434 -38.17 -13.17 12.14
N ILE A 435 -38.85 -12.34 12.92
CA ILE A 435 -38.55 -10.91 13.05
C ILE A 435 -37.19 -10.70 13.74
N ALA A 436 -36.93 -11.39 14.85
CA ALA A 436 -35.66 -11.29 15.57
C ALA A 436 -34.47 -11.72 14.72
N VAL A 437 -34.57 -12.85 14.01
CA VAL A 437 -33.50 -13.33 13.13
C VAL A 437 -33.28 -12.39 11.96
N ALA A 438 -34.35 -11.88 11.33
CA ALA A 438 -34.22 -10.91 10.25
C ALA A 438 -33.56 -9.61 10.74
N LEU A 439 -33.95 -9.07 11.89
CA LEU A 439 -33.35 -7.86 12.46
C LEU A 439 -31.88 -8.05 12.88
N CYS A 440 -31.49 -9.22 13.38
CA CYS A 440 -30.11 -9.53 13.76
C CYS A 440 -29.16 -9.68 12.56
N VAL A 441 -29.68 -10.04 11.37
CA VAL A 441 -28.87 -10.16 10.15
C VAL A 441 -28.91 -8.85 9.35
N SER A 442 -30.10 -8.35 9.00
CA SER A 442 -30.35 -7.04 8.39
C SER A 442 -31.84 -6.79 8.12
N TRP A 443 -32.26 -5.52 8.21
CA TRP A 443 -33.65 -5.12 7.98
C TRP A 443 -34.23 -5.54 6.61
N TRP A 444 -33.41 -5.71 5.59
CA TRP A 444 -33.86 -6.13 4.26
C TRP A 444 -34.28 -7.60 4.17
N TYR A 445 -33.97 -8.44 5.17
CA TYR A 445 -34.35 -9.85 5.18
C TYR A 445 -35.75 -10.11 5.78
N LEU A 446 -36.36 -9.10 6.39
CA LEU A 446 -37.71 -9.20 6.98
C LEU A 446 -38.77 -9.71 5.98
N PRO A 447 -38.84 -9.24 4.72
CA PRO A 447 -39.88 -9.68 3.79
C PRO A 447 -39.76 -11.16 3.44
N VAL A 448 -38.54 -11.68 3.25
CA VAL A 448 -38.28 -13.08 2.87
C VAL A 448 -38.65 -14.03 4.02
N SER A 449 -38.24 -13.68 5.25
CA SER A 449 -38.59 -14.44 6.44
C SER A 449 -40.11 -14.46 6.68
N LEU A 450 -40.79 -13.32 6.51
CA LEU A 450 -42.25 -13.23 6.65
C LEU A 450 -42.99 -14.06 5.58
N LEU A 451 -42.53 -14.02 4.33
CA LEU A 451 -43.11 -14.82 3.25
C LEU A 451 -42.93 -16.32 3.47
N ALA A 452 -41.77 -16.76 3.97
CA ALA A 452 -41.54 -18.15 4.31
C ALA A 452 -42.43 -18.64 5.47
N VAL A 453 -42.63 -17.79 6.48
CA VAL A 453 -43.56 -18.04 7.59
C VAL A 453 -44.99 -18.17 7.08
N LEU A 454 -45.46 -17.22 6.26
CA LEU A 454 -46.79 -17.25 5.64
C LEU A 454 -46.99 -18.50 4.76
N TYR A 455 -45.96 -18.88 3.99
CA TYR A 455 -45.99 -20.05 3.13
C TYR A 455 -46.09 -21.35 3.93
N LEU A 456 -45.31 -21.49 5.01
CA LEU A 456 -45.38 -22.64 5.92
C LEU A 456 -46.71 -22.70 6.68
N PHE A 457 -47.32 -21.56 7.02
CA PHE A 457 -48.65 -21.51 7.62
C PHE A 457 -49.76 -21.92 6.64
N ARG A 458 -49.66 -21.50 5.38
CA ARG A 458 -50.66 -21.79 4.35
C ARG A 458 -50.53 -23.22 3.80
N SER A 459 -49.33 -23.79 3.80
CA SER A 459 -49.06 -25.14 3.29
C SER A 459 -48.13 -25.93 4.23
N PRO A 460 -48.66 -26.48 5.33
CA PRO A 460 -47.95 -27.30 6.32
C PRO A 460 -47.07 -28.43 5.77
N SER A 461 -47.57 -29.13 4.75
CA SER A 461 -46.92 -30.28 4.13
C SER A 461 -45.72 -29.89 3.24
N SER A 462 -45.53 -28.59 2.99
CA SER A 462 -44.46 -28.05 2.15
C SER A 462 -43.12 -27.87 2.88
N PHE A 463 -42.97 -28.35 4.12
CA PHE A 463 -41.70 -28.29 4.86
C PHE A 463 -40.51 -28.88 4.08
N LYS A 464 -40.76 -29.95 3.29
CA LYS A 464 -39.77 -30.57 2.40
C LYS A 464 -39.27 -29.62 1.31
N ASN A 465 -40.13 -28.73 0.82
CA ASN A 465 -39.78 -27.74 -0.20
C ASN A 465 -38.94 -26.60 0.38
N VAL A 466 -39.21 -26.18 1.62
CA VAL A 466 -38.39 -25.19 2.33
C VAL A 466 -37.01 -25.74 2.68
N ALA A 467 -36.93 -26.99 3.14
CA ALA A 467 -35.64 -27.67 3.37
C ALA A 467 -34.80 -27.80 2.08
N ARG A 468 -35.43 -28.11 0.93
CA ARG A 468 -34.78 -28.13 -0.38
C ARG A 468 -34.28 -26.74 -0.81
N ALA A 469 -35.05 -25.69 -0.56
CA ALA A 469 -34.63 -24.32 -0.85
C ALA A 469 -33.41 -23.93 0.00
N ILE A 470 -33.38 -24.27 1.29
CA ILE A 470 -32.22 -24.03 2.18
C ILE A 470 -30.97 -24.73 1.64
N ALA A 471 -31.07 -26.01 1.28
CA ALA A 471 -29.96 -26.76 0.70
C ALA A 471 -29.45 -26.14 -0.61
N LEU A 472 -30.37 -25.69 -1.48
CA LEU A 472 -30.02 -25.00 -2.73
C LEU A 472 -29.28 -23.68 -2.46
N PHE A 473 -29.74 -22.87 -1.50
CA PHE A 473 -29.06 -21.61 -1.14
C PHE A 473 -27.64 -21.84 -0.63
N ILE A 474 -27.41 -22.88 0.20
CA ILE A 474 -26.07 -23.23 0.71
C ILE A 474 -25.16 -23.70 -0.42
N VAL A 475 -25.65 -24.59 -1.29
CA VAL A 475 -24.86 -25.14 -2.41
C VAL A 475 -24.49 -24.03 -3.41
N VAL A 476 -25.44 -23.15 -3.76
CA VAL A 476 -25.17 -22.04 -4.69
C VAL A 476 -24.21 -21.02 -4.06
N ALA A 477 -24.35 -20.69 -2.77
CA ALA A 477 -23.39 -19.81 -2.08
C ALA A 477 -21.97 -20.40 -2.06
N GLY A 478 -21.84 -21.71 -1.79
CA GLY A 478 -20.56 -22.43 -1.88
C GLY A 478 -19.99 -22.43 -3.29
N GLY A 479 -20.82 -22.70 -4.30
CA GLY A 479 -20.43 -22.67 -5.72
C GLY A 479 -19.97 -21.30 -6.19
N CYS A 480 -20.67 -20.22 -5.83
CA CYS A 480 -20.26 -18.85 -6.12
C CYS A 480 -18.91 -18.49 -5.48
N THR A 481 -18.66 -18.99 -4.25
CA THR A 481 -17.38 -18.77 -3.55
C THR A 481 -16.23 -19.49 -4.23
N ILE A 482 -16.44 -20.74 -4.65
CA ILE A 482 -15.43 -21.54 -5.38
C ILE A 482 -15.16 -20.92 -6.76
N ALA A 483 -16.20 -20.54 -7.50
CA ALA A 483 -16.06 -19.90 -8.81
C ALA A 483 -15.31 -18.57 -8.73
N ALA A 484 -15.63 -17.72 -7.74
CA ALA A 484 -14.91 -16.46 -7.51
C ALA A 484 -13.42 -16.68 -7.20
N ASN A 485 -13.09 -17.73 -6.44
CA ASN A 485 -11.72 -18.10 -6.11
C ASN A 485 -10.96 -18.65 -7.34
N GLN A 486 -11.61 -19.48 -8.16
CA GLN A 486 -11.03 -20.03 -9.39
C GLN A 486 -10.82 -18.99 -10.50
N MET A 487 -11.70 -17.98 -10.60
CA MET A 487 -11.58 -16.89 -11.57
C MET A 487 -10.51 -15.84 -11.20
N HIS A 488 -9.70 -16.07 -10.16
CA HIS A 488 -8.66 -15.15 -9.68
C HIS A 488 -9.13 -13.73 -9.32
N LEU A 489 -10.44 -13.53 -9.11
CA LEU A 489 -11.01 -12.24 -8.71
C LEU A 489 -10.55 -11.81 -7.29
N VAL A 490 -9.99 -12.74 -6.50
CA VAL A 490 -9.68 -12.57 -5.07
C VAL A 490 -8.17 -12.59 -4.82
N ARG A 491 -7.43 -11.61 -5.37
CA ARG A 491 -6.00 -11.38 -5.03
C ARG A 491 -5.77 -10.11 -4.19
N SER A 492 -6.78 -9.64 -3.48
CA SER A 492 -6.70 -8.49 -2.55
C SER A 492 -6.89 -8.93 -1.10
N ILE A 493 -6.29 -8.17 -0.17
CA ILE A 493 -6.23 -8.42 1.29
C ILE A 493 -7.59 -8.21 2.01
N GLU A 494 -8.64 -7.76 1.31
CA GLU A 494 -9.93 -7.34 1.90
C GLU A 494 -11.00 -8.45 1.99
N TRP A 495 -10.62 -9.66 2.41
CA TRP A 495 -11.58 -10.72 2.71
C TRP A 495 -12.32 -10.38 4.03
N PRO A 496 -13.68 -10.30 4.07
CA PRO A 496 -14.69 -11.03 3.28
C PRO A 496 -15.63 -10.17 2.40
N ASN A 497 -15.22 -8.96 1.97
CA ASN A 497 -16.13 -8.00 1.30
C ASN A 497 -16.52 -8.34 -0.16
N HIS A 498 -15.88 -9.32 -0.79
CA HIS A 498 -15.99 -9.56 -2.24
C HIS A 498 -17.12 -10.49 -2.69
N VAL A 499 -17.87 -11.09 -1.75
CA VAL A 499 -19.01 -11.97 -2.08
C VAL A 499 -20.24 -11.62 -1.23
N PRO A 500 -20.74 -10.36 -1.29
CA PRO A 500 -21.88 -9.92 -0.49
C PRO A 500 -23.13 -10.76 -0.77
N LEU A 501 -23.27 -11.25 -2.01
CA LEU A 501 -24.39 -12.09 -2.44
C LEU A 501 -24.33 -13.49 -1.81
N ALA A 502 -23.16 -14.14 -1.77
CA ALA A 502 -23.00 -15.46 -1.14
C ALA A 502 -23.15 -15.39 0.39
N ASN A 503 -22.64 -14.32 1.00
CA ASN A 503 -22.86 -14.02 2.43
C ASN A 503 -24.38 -13.89 2.72
N GLY A 504 -25.10 -13.08 1.93
CA GLY A 504 -26.54 -12.91 2.11
C GLY A 504 -27.35 -14.19 1.91
N MET A 505 -26.99 -15.02 0.92
CA MET A 505 -27.63 -16.32 0.71
C MET A 505 -27.41 -17.30 1.87
N THR A 506 -26.24 -17.25 2.52
CA THR A 506 -25.92 -18.09 3.67
C THR A 506 -26.76 -17.70 4.88
N TRP A 507 -26.93 -16.40 5.12
CA TRP A 507 -27.79 -15.91 6.20
C TRP A 507 -29.29 -16.19 5.95
N ILE A 508 -29.76 -16.10 4.70
CA ILE A 508 -31.12 -16.51 4.33
C ILE A 508 -31.35 -17.98 4.62
N ALA A 509 -30.40 -18.84 4.25
CA ALA A 509 -30.48 -20.26 4.51
C ALA A 509 -30.59 -20.56 6.03
N LEU A 510 -29.77 -19.92 6.85
CA LEU A 510 -29.81 -20.06 8.32
C LEU A 510 -31.13 -19.55 8.92
N ALA A 511 -31.63 -18.42 8.44
CA ALA A 511 -32.89 -17.85 8.92
C ALA A 511 -34.09 -18.74 8.61
N LEU A 512 -34.16 -19.24 7.38
CA LEU A 512 -35.19 -20.19 6.96
C LEU A 512 -35.09 -21.52 7.75
N TRP A 513 -33.88 -21.94 8.09
CA TRP A 513 -33.65 -23.16 8.88
C TRP A 513 -34.15 -23.01 10.32
N LEU A 514 -33.91 -21.87 10.96
CA LEU A 514 -34.45 -21.56 12.29
C LEU A 514 -35.98 -21.47 12.28
N VAL A 515 -36.57 -20.81 11.28
CA VAL A 515 -38.02 -20.75 11.11
C VAL A 515 -38.62 -22.15 10.94
N LEU A 516 -37.98 -23.00 10.12
CA LEU A 516 -38.40 -24.38 9.91
C LEU A 516 -38.38 -25.19 11.21
N ILE A 517 -37.28 -25.12 11.99
CA ILE A 517 -37.14 -25.82 13.27
C ILE A 517 -38.26 -25.44 14.23
N VAL A 518 -38.53 -24.13 14.39
CA VAL A 518 -39.57 -23.63 15.30
C VAL A 518 -40.97 -24.01 14.81
N ALA A 519 -41.22 -23.97 13.51
CA ALA A 519 -42.51 -24.32 12.92
C ALA A 519 -42.84 -25.82 13.05
N THR A 520 -41.82 -26.69 13.05
CA THR A 520 -41.99 -28.15 13.12
C THR A 520 -41.89 -28.74 14.53
N ALA A 521 -41.65 -27.93 15.57
CA ALA A 521 -41.48 -28.42 16.93
C ALA A 521 -42.79 -29.02 17.54
N PRO A 522 -42.78 -30.25 18.09
CA PRO A 522 -43.96 -30.89 18.69
C PRO A 522 -44.42 -30.19 20.00
N LYS A 523 -45.70 -30.40 20.38
CA LYS A 523 -46.36 -29.72 21.52
C LYS A 523 -46.10 -30.52 22.80
N LEU A 524 -45.61 -29.89 23.86
CA LEU A 524 -45.55 -30.46 25.21
C LEU A 524 -46.86 -30.09 25.93
N GLU A 525 -47.81 -31.02 26.00
CA GLU A 525 -49.02 -30.90 26.83
C GLU A 525 -48.84 -31.76 28.09
N GLY A 526 -49.06 -31.17 29.27
CA GLY A 526 -48.90 -31.82 30.57
C GLY A 526 -50.07 -32.75 30.88
N ALA A 527 -49.77 -33.97 31.34
CA ALA A 527 -50.78 -34.98 31.67
C ALA A 527 -51.20 -34.92 33.15
N ILE A 528 -52.51 -35.02 33.36
CA ILE A 528 -53.18 -35.27 34.64
C ILE A 528 -52.96 -36.75 35.01
N VAL A 529 -52.59 -37.00 36.27
CA VAL A 529 -52.32 -38.33 36.83
C VAL A 529 -53.64 -39.09 37.04
N ILE A 530 -53.76 -40.27 36.43
CA ILE A 530 -54.67 -41.33 36.88
C ILE A 530 -53.82 -42.57 37.13
N ASN A 531 -53.89 -43.07 38.36
CA ASN A 531 -53.22 -44.25 38.86
C ASN A 531 -53.99 -45.49 38.43
N GLU A 532 -53.31 -46.49 37.84
CA GLU A 532 -53.66 -47.89 38.02
C GLU A 532 -52.43 -48.76 37.72
N GLY A 533 -52.16 -49.71 38.62
CA GLY A 533 -50.89 -50.42 38.71
C GLY A 533 -50.83 -51.71 37.90
N GLN A 534 -49.61 -52.15 37.61
CA GLN A 534 -49.07 -53.50 37.89
C GLN A 534 -47.67 -53.65 37.24
N ASN A 535 -46.73 -54.16 38.03
CA ASN A 535 -45.41 -54.68 37.66
C ASN A 535 -45.54 -56.20 37.32
N PRO A 536 -44.50 -56.96 36.90
CA PRO A 536 -43.09 -56.62 36.57
C PRO A 536 -42.54 -57.37 35.32
N THR A 537 -41.22 -57.25 35.11
CA THR A 537 -40.23 -58.22 34.54
C THR A 537 -39.45 -57.80 33.27
N ASP A 538 -38.17 -57.49 33.51
CA ASP A 538 -36.98 -58.28 33.09
C ASP A 538 -35.90 -57.62 32.21
N THR A 539 -34.65 -57.95 32.58
CA THR A 539 -33.39 -58.07 31.81
C THR A 539 -32.85 -56.90 30.97
N GLU A 540 -31.55 -56.67 30.76
CA GLU A 540 -30.27 -56.98 31.39
C GLU A 540 -29.20 -56.24 30.52
N ARG A 541 -27.99 -56.00 31.06
CA ARG A 541 -26.68 -55.84 30.38
C ARG A 541 -26.31 -54.52 29.66
N ARG A 542 -25.31 -53.77 30.22
CA ARG A 542 -23.81 -53.87 30.06
C ARG A 542 -23.34 -53.19 28.76
N ARG A 543 -22.27 -52.42 28.60
CA ARG A 543 -21.03 -51.94 29.30
C ARG A 543 -20.71 -50.59 28.58
N GLY A 544 -20.13 -49.54 29.15
CA GLY A 544 -18.84 -49.45 29.82
C GLY A 544 -17.69 -49.28 28.81
N LEU A 545 -17.13 -48.07 28.69
CA LEU A 545 -15.68 -47.80 28.79
C LEU A 545 -15.35 -46.30 28.70
N ASN A 546 -14.69 -45.80 29.74
CA ASN A 546 -13.88 -44.57 29.77
C ASN A 546 -12.54 -44.79 29.06
N VAL A 547 -11.87 -43.73 28.59
CA VAL A 547 -10.51 -43.31 29.01
C VAL A 547 -10.26 -41.85 28.54
N PRO A 548 -9.69 -40.96 29.38
CA PRO A 548 -9.23 -39.60 29.05
C PRO A 548 -7.71 -39.55 28.78
N ILE A 549 -7.15 -38.43 28.29
CA ILE A 549 -5.78 -37.94 28.60
C ILE A 549 -5.61 -36.47 28.17
N SER A 550 -4.88 -35.75 29.02
CA SER A 550 -4.42 -34.34 28.97
C SER A 550 -3.12 -34.16 28.17
N ALA A 551 -2.84 -32.95 27.65
CA ALA A 551 -1.48 -32.38 27.64
C ALA A 551 -1.49 -30.86 27.41
N GLN A 552 -0.47 -30.20 27.95
CA GLN A 552 -0.28 -28.78 28.26
C GLN A 552 0.25 -27.87 27.12
N SER A 553 0.14 -26.58 27.45
CA SER A 553 0.73 -25.30 26.97
C SER A 553 1.94 -25.27 26.03
N LEU A 554 1.95 -24.22 25.21
CA LEU A 554 3.15 -23.43 24.89
C LEU A 554 2.77 -21.96 24.65
N THR A 555 3.42 -21.09 25.42
CA THR A 555 3.45 -19.63 25.29
C THR A 555 4.48 -19.22 24.24
N THR A 556 4.25 -18.10 23.56
CA THR A 556 5.33 -17.17 23.20
C THR A 556 4.75 -15.80 22.95
N ASP A 557 5.31 -14.85 23.69
CA ASP A 557 5.00 -13.43 23.77
C ASP A 557 6.08 -12.70 22.99
N GLU A 558 5.69 -11.80 22.10
CA GLU A 558 6.64 -10.97 21.35
C GLU A 558 5.92 -9.69 20.88
N ARG A 559 5.59 -8.81 21.82
CA ARG A 559 5.24 -7.41 21.53
C ARG A 559 5.67 -6.52 22.68
N ASP A 560 6.90 -6.04 22.60
CA ASP A 560 7.31 -4.88 23.36
C ASP A 560 8.05 -3.88 22.47
N LEU A 561 7.87 -2.61 22.82
CA LEU A 561 8.54 -1.39 22.35
C LEU A 561 7.90 -0.67 21.15
N LEU A 562 6.94 0.20 21.45
CA LEU A 562 6.68 1.41 20.67
C LEU A 562 6.88 2.65 21.57
N PRO A 563 7.55 3.71 21.10
CA PRO A 563 7.89 4.86 21.93
C PRO A 563 6.70 5.82 22.10
N LEU A 564 6.34 6.12 23.36
CA LEU A 564 5.53 7.30 23.71
C LEU A 564 6.41 8.56 23.67
N VAL A 565 5.89 9.63 23.08
CA VAL A 565 6.57 10.92 22.92
C VAL A 565 5.74 12.01 23.60
N VAL A 566 6.39 12.86 24.38
CA VAL A 566 5.75 14.04 25.02
C VAL A 566 6.11 15.28 24.20
N ALA A 567 5.11 16.06 23.80
CA ALA A 567 5.26 17.26 22.97
C ALA A 567 4.75 18.52 23.72
N PRO A 568 5.34 19.71 23.53
CA PRO A 568 4.98 20.93 24.26
C PRO A 568 3.80 21.70 23.63
N SER A 569 3.28 22.63 24.44
CA SER A 569 2.20 23.54 24.07
C SER A 569 2.70 24.82 23.41
N GLY A 570 2.39 24.99 22.12
CA GLY A 570 2.62 26.27 21.44
C GLY A 570 2.49 26.27 19.91
N ALA A 571 1.35 25.85 19.34
CA ALA A 571 0.95 26.22 17.96
C ALA A 571 -0.50 25.85 17.59
N LEU A 572 -1.47 25.93 18.51
CA LEU A 572 -2.87 25.55 18.21
C LEU A 572 -3.85 26.65 18.64
N ARG A 573 -3.77 27.81 17.98
CA ARG A 573 -4.79 28.87 18.11
C ARG A 573 -5.43 29.31 16.79
N THR A 574 -5.24 28.60 15.67
CA THR A 574 -5.76 29.06 14.36
C THR A 574 -6.50 28.01 13.52
N LEU A 575 -7.09 26.98 14.14
CA LEU A 575 -7.94 26.01 13.43
C LEU A 575 -9.37 25.89 13.98
N ALA A 576 -9.80 26.80 14.86
CA ALA A 576 -11.15 26.81 15.42
C ALA A 576 -12.20 27.52 14.55
N LEU A 577 -11.85 28.09 13.39
CA LEU A 577 -12.75 28.91 12.57
C LEU A 577 -13.27 28.26 11.27
N LEU A 578 -12.87 27.03 10.96
CA LEU A 578 -13.32 26.32 9.74
C LEU A 578 -14.43 25.27 10.00
N ARG A 579 -15.00 25.23 11.21
CA ARG A 579 -16.03 24.25 11.59
C ARG A 579 -17.48 24.72 11.36
N ALA A 580 -17.69 25.80 10.61
CA ALA A 580 -19.02 26.37 10.39
C ALA A 580 -19.61 26.20 8.97
N ILE A 581 -18.93 25.54 8.01
CA ILE A 581 -19.42 25.50 6.60
C ILE A 581 -19.77 24.11 6.03
N LEU A 582 -19.59 23.00 6.75
CA LEU A 582 -19.92 21.66 6.21
C LEU A 582 -20.83 20.81 7.10
N VAL A 583 -21.95 21.40 7.54
CA VAL A 583 -23.16 20.64 7.89
C VAL A 583 -24.38 21.33 7.27
N LYS A 584 -24.65 21.05 6.00
CA LYS A 584 -25.99 20.96 5.40
C LYS A 584 -25.88 20.58 3.92
N ARG A 585 -26.09 19.30 3.61
CA ARG A 585 -27.15 18.81 2.70
C ARG A 585 -26.88 17.35 2.28
N ARG A 586 -27.88 16.54 2.62
CA ARG A 586 -28.38 15.28 2.01
C ARG A 586 -27.40 14.15 1.76
#